data_AF-A0A1F7ASL5-F1
#
_entry.id   AF-A0A1F7ASL5-F1
#
_cell.length_a   1.000
_cell.length_b   1.000
_cell.length_c   1.000
_cell.angle_alpha   90.00
_cell.angle_beta   90.00
_cell.angle_gamma   90.00
#
_symmetry.space_group_name_H-M   'P 1'
#
loop_
_entity.id
_entity.type
_entity.pdbx_description
1 polymer ?
#
loop_
_entity_poly.entity_id
_entity_poly.type
_entity_poly.pdbx_seq_one_letter_code
_entity_poly.pdbx_strand_id
1 'polypeptide(L)' 'MSRYIIGFLAMIGGFLILVYRAKVKDLVGDIGFAEKYIGVGGTWTFLILLGIGFFIFGLMWMTGTLQSGVGGFLGGIF' A
#
# COMPACT_ATOMS: atom_id res chain seq x y z
N MET A 1 -14.35 9.74 -14.37
CA MET A 1 -13.32 10.76 -14.12
C MET A 1 -12.68 10.59 -12.74
N SER A 2 -13.45 10.45 -11.66
CA SER A 2 -12.92 10.39 -10.27
C SER A 2 -11.96 9.25 -9.97
N ARG A 3 -12.11 8.07 -10.61
CA ARG A 3 -11.24 6.90 -10.42
C ARG A 3 -9.76 7.16 -10.76
N TYR A 4 -9.47 7.96 -11.79
CA TYR A 4 -8.09 8.29 -12.17
C TYR A 4 -7.44 9.23 -11.15
N ILE A 5 -8.18 10.21 -10.64
CA ILE A 5 -7.69 11.18 -9.64
C ILE A 5 -7.39 10.45 -8.33
N ILE A 6 -8.28 9.57 -7.88
CA ILE A 6 -8.09 8.80 -6.64
C ILE A 6 -6.92 7.83 -6.78
N GLY A 7 -6.82 7.11 -7.89
CA GLY A 7 -5.70 6.20 -8.15
C GLY A 7 -4.35 6.92 -8.21
N PHE A 8 -4.32 8.09 -8.84
CA PHE A 8 -3.12 8.93 -8.93
C PHE A 8 -2.71 9.49 -7.55
N LEU A 9 -3.66 9.97 -6.76
CA LEU A 9 -3.40 10.39 -5.38
C LEU A 9 -2.90 9.24 -4.50
N ALA A 10 -3.46 8.04 -4.66
CA ALA A 10 -3.01 6.85 -3.94
C ALA A 10 -1.57 6.44 -4.33
N MET A 11 -1.22 6.53 -5.63
CA MET A 11 0.16 6.34 -6.08
C MET A 11 1.11 7.37 -5.47
N ILE A 12 0.74 8.65 -5.50
CA ILE A 12 1.56 9.71 -4.89
C ILE A 12 1.70 9.45 -3.38
N GLY A 13 0.62 9.07 -2.70
CA GLY A 13 0.64 8.71 -1.28
C GLY A 13 1.59 7.55 -0.99
N GLY A 14 1.50 6.45 -1.75
CA GLY A 14 2.40 5.30 -1.62
C GLY A 14 3.87 5.68 -1.88
N PHE A 15 4.12 6.51 -2.89
CA PHE A 15 5.46 7.01 -3.20
C PHE A 15 6.01 7.91 -2.09
N LEU A 16 5.19 8.82 -1.55
CA LEU A 16 5.57 9.68 -0.42
C LEU A 16 5.91 8.85 0.82
N ILE A 17 5.17 7.77 1.09
CA ILE A 17 5.47 6.85 2.19
C ILE A 17 6.84 6.18 1.98
N LEU A 18 7.19 5.81 0.75
CA LEU A 18 8.52 5.24 0.45
C LEU A 18 9.64 6.25 0.60
N VAL A 19 9.46 7.48 0.09
CA VAL A 19 10.47 8.55 0.17
C VAL A 19 10.67 9.02 1.61
N TYR A 20 9.57 9.23 2.34
CA TYR A 20 9.61 9.75 3.71
C TYR A 20 9.52 8.65 4.77
N ARG A 21 9.76 7.39 4.42
CA ARG A 21 9.71 6.24 5.35
C ARG A 21 10.51 6.47 6.64
N ALA A 22 11.66 7.14 6.55
CA ALA A 22 12.48 7.47 7.71
C ALA A 22 11.75 8.45 8.65
N LYS A 23 11.20 9.55 8.10
CA LYS A 23 10.42 10.52 8.88
C LYS A 23 9.14 9.91 9.44
N VAL A 24 8.48 9.03 8.67
CA VAL A 24 7.28 8.31 9.12
C VAL A 24 7.64 7.37 10.28
N LYS A 25 8.77 6.67 10.20
CA LYS A 25 9.27 5.86 11.30
C LYS A 25 9.57 6.72 12.53
N ASP A 26 10.27 7.85 12.36
CA ASP A 26 10.63 8.73 13.46
C ASP A 26 9.39 9.34 14.16
N LEU A 27 8.28 9.51 13.43
CA LEU A 27 7.00 9.96 13.96
C LEU A 27 6.21 8.86 14.67
N VAL A 28 6.17 7.65 14.11
CA VAL A 28 5.34 6.54 14.59
C VAL A 28 6.06 5.71 15.66
N GLY A 29 7.38 5.70 15.65
CA GLY A 29 8.20 4.80 16.44
C GLY A 29 8.18 3.37 15.92
N ASP A 30 8.71 2.45 16.70
CA ASP A 30 8.72 1.03 16.36
C ASP A 30 7.34 0.40 16.58
N ILE A 31 6.78 -0.16 15.51
CA ILE A 31 5.46 -0.79 15.53
C ILE A 31 5.65 -2.22 16.05
N GLY A 32 5.25 -2.48 17.30
CA GLY A 32 5.44 -3.78 17.94
C GLY A 32 4.85 -4.98 17.18
N PHE A 33 3.77 -4.78 16.41
CA PHE A 33 3.25 -5.81 15.49
C PHE A 33 4.24 -6.10 14.35
N ALA A 34 4.78 -5.06 13.72
CA ALA A 34 5.72 -5.22 12.61
C ALA A 34 7.00 -5.89 13.09
N GLU A 35 7.51 -5.55 14.27
CA GLU A 35 8.70 -6.18 14.83
C GLU A 35 8.47 -7.64 15.23
N LYS A 36 7.29 -7.97 15.76
CA LYS A 36 6.95 -9.33 16.18
C LYS A 36 6.73 -10.29 15.01
N TYR A 37 6.13 -9.81 13.92
CA TYR A 37 5.78 -10.67 12.76
C TYR A 37 6.82 -10.63 11.63
N ILE A 38 7.51 -9.50 11.43
CA ILE A 38 8.48 -9.33 10.35
C ILE A 38 9.92 -9.49 10.84
N GLY A 39 10.19 -9.28 12.14
CA GLY A 39 11.51 -9.44 12.76
C GLY A 39 12.20 -8.12 13.09
N VAL A 40 13.51 -8.19 13.40
CA VAL A 40 14.31 -7.01 13.79
C VAL A 40 14.32 -5.97 12.67
N GLY A 41 13.91 -4.74 12.98
CA GLY A 41 13.73 -3.68 11.98
C GLY A 41 12.46 -3.83 11.14
N GLY A 42 11.52 -4.69 11.55
CA GLY A 42 10.27 -4.98 10.85
C GLY A 42 9.43 -3.74 10.55
N THR A 43 9.51 -2.70 11.38
CA THR A 43 8.89 -1.39 11.14
C THR A 43 9.32 -0.77 9.80
N TRP A 44 10.60 -0.88 9.43
CA TRP A 44 11.11 -0.37 8.15
C TRP A 44 10.53 -1.15 6.97
N THR A 45 10.58 -2.47 7.06
CA THR A 45 10.07 -3.37 6.04
C THR A 45 8.56 -3.22 5.87
N PHE A 46 7.82 -3.01 6.97
CA PHE A 46 6.39 -2.75 6.95
C PHE A 46 6.06 -1.45 6.21
N LEU A 47 6.78 -0.36 6.47
CA LEU A 47 6.56 0.91 5.76
C LEU A 47 6.85 0.79 4.27
N ILE A 48 7.86 -0.01 3.89
CA ILE A 48 8.16 -0.29 2.49
C ILE A 48 7.03 -1.11 1.85
N LEU A 49 6.58 -2.18 2.49
CA LEU A 49 5.46 -3.00 2.03
C LEU A 49 4.17 -2.19 1.90
N LEU A 50 3.90 -1.31 2.85
CA LEU A 50 2.73 -0.44 2.84
C LEU A 50 2.82 0.57 1.70
N GLY A 51 3.97 1.21 1.49
CA GLY A 51 4.18 2.15 0.39
C GLY A 51 4.08 1.51 -0.99
N ILE A 52 4.72 0.35 -1.19
CA ILE A 52 4.61 -0.45 -2.41
C ILE A 52 3.16 -0.91 -2.62
N GLY A 53 2.51 -1.38 -1.56
CA GLY A 53 1.11 -1.79 -1.58
C GLY A 53 0.22 -0.64 -2.06
N PHE A 54 0.29 0.53 -1.43
CA PHE A 54 -0.49 1.71 -1.83
C PHE A 54 -0.23 2.12 -3.29
N PHE A 55 1.01 2.02 -3.75
CA PHE A 55 1.36 2.33 -5.12
C PHE A 55 0.72 1.35 -6.12
N ILE A 56 0.83 0.05 -5.86
CA ILE A 56 0.22 -1.00 -6.68
C ILE A 56 -1.31 -0.89 -6.65
N PHE A 57 -1.91 -0.67 -5.48
CA PHE A 57 -3.35 -0.46 -5.33
C PHE A 57 -3.83 0.79 -6.10
N GLY A 58 -3.07 1.89 -6.05
CA GLY A 58 -3.35 3.08 -6.85
C GLY A 58 -3.33 2.81 -8.36
N LEU A 59 -2.34 2.06 -8.83
CA LEU A 59 -2.25 1.59 -10.23
C LEU A 59 -3.43 0.68 -10.62
N MET A 60 -3.78 -0.28 -9.76
CA MET A 60 -4.89 -1.22 -9.99
C MET A 60 -6.25 -0.51 -10.01
N TRP A 61 -6.41 0.52 -9.18
CA TRP A 61 -7.61 1.36 -9.16
C TRP A 61 -7.73 2.22 -10.41
N MET A 62 -6.60 2.77 -10.87
CA MET A 62 -6.55 3.59 -12.08
C MET A 62 -6.82 2.78 -13.35
N THR A 63 -6.29 1.55 -13.42
CA THR A 63 -6.48 0.63 -14.55
C THR A 63 -7.79 -0.15 -14.50
N GLY A 64 -8.53 -0.07 -13.38
CA GLY A 64 -9.77 -0.83 -13.17
C GLY A 64 -9.57 -2.33 -12.96
N THR A 65 -8.31 -2.81 -12.95
CA THR A 65 -7.97 -4.23 -12.71
C THR A 65 -8.40 -4.70 -11.33
N LEU A 66 -8.53 -3.80 -10.36
CA LEU A 66 -9.07 -4.14 -9.04
C LEU A 66 -10.50 -4.68 -9.11
N GLN A 67 -11.32 -4.08 -9.96
CA GLN A 67 -12.72 -4.47 -10.18
C GLN A 67 -12.82 -5.77 -10.96
N SER A 68 -11.94 -5.96 -11.95
CA SER A 68 -11.86 -7.21 -12.73
C SER A 68 -11.29 -8.37 -11.91
N GLY A 69 -10.28 -8.13 -11.08
CA GLY A 69 -9.64 -9.15 -10.25
C GLY A 69 -10.52 -9.61 -9.11
N VAL A 70 -11.20 -8.68 -8.41
CA VAL A 70 -12.18 -9.03 -7.37
C VAL A 70 -13.41 -9.70 -7.98
N GLY A 71 -13.91 -9.20 -9.12
CA GLY A 71 -15.03 -9.82 -9.83
C GLY A 71 -14.72 -11.24 -10.33
N GLY A 72 -13.51 -11.47 -10.85
CA GLY A 72 -13.06 -12.80 -11.30
C GLY A 72 -12.77 -13.76 -10.15
N PHE A 73 -12.23 -13.26 -9.03
CA PHE A 73 -12.02 -14.08 -7.83
C PHE A 73 -13.36 -14.46 -7.20
N LEU A 74 -14.24 -13.49 -6.94
CA LEU A 74 -15.55 -13.74 -6.31
C LEU A 74 -16.52 -14.50 -7.24
N GLY A 75 -16.48 -14.26 -8.55
CA GLY A 75 -17.28 -15.03 -9.53
C GLY A 75 -16.77 -16.44 -9.80
N GLY A 76 -15.59 -16.81 -9.27
CA GLY A 76 -15.10 -18.19 -9.30
C GLY A 76 -15.50 -19.03 -8.08
N ILE A 77 -16.02 -18.38 -7.02
CA ILE A 77 -16.41 -19.00 -5.74
C ILE A 77 -17.93 -18.98 -5.50
N PHE A 78 -18.68 -18.20 -6.27
CA PHE A 78 -20.15 -18.19 -6.36
C PHE A 78 -20.58 -18.61 -7.76
#